data_AF-A0A3D1EZD8-F1
#
_entry.id   AF-A0A3D1EZD8-F1
#
_cell.length_a   1.000
_cell.length_b   1.000
_cell.length_c   1.000
_cell.angle_alpha   90.00
_cell.angle_beta   90.00
_cell.angle_gamma   90.00
#
_symmetry.space_group_name_H-M   'P 1'
#
loop_
_entity.id
_entity.type
_entity.pdbx_description
1 polymer ?
#
loop_
_entity_poly.entity_id
_entity_poly.type
_entity_poly.pdbx_seq_one_letter_code
_entity_poly.pdbx_strand_id
1 'polypeptide(L)' 'KYLFAKGVMATINSAIDTEAAMEIAMEYEIELEVKEQQTAEESVIEEFENQDPVNVSKRPPVVAVLGHVDHGK' A
#
# COMPACT_ATOMS: atom_id res chain seq x y z
N LYS A 1 10.56 28.93 -9.41
CA LYS A 1 9.28 29.42 -9.99
C LYS A 1 8.83 28.55 -11.18
N TYR A 2 9.07 27.23 -11.12
CA TYR A 2 8.89 26.32 -12.24
C TYR A 2 7.42 26.20 -12.69
N LEU A 3 6.52 25.89 -11.76
CA LEU A 3 5.07 25.78 -12.03
C LEU A 3 4.46 27.08 -12.58
N PHE A 4 4.87 28.24 -12.04
CA PHE A 4 4.41 29.54 -12.54
C PHE A 4 4.83 29.80 -13.98
N ALA A 5 6.06 29.41 -14.37
CA ALA A 5 6.52 29.53 -15.75
C ALA A 5 5.73 28.64 -16.72
N LYS A 6 5.11 27.57 -16.22
CA LYS A 6 4.21 26.67 -16.96
C LYS A 6 2.73 27.08 -16.92
N GLY A 7 2.42 28.26 -16.36
CA GLY A 7 1.05 28.75 -16.23
C GLY A 7 0.24 28.05 -15.14
N VAL A 8 0.87 27.22 -14.30
CA VAL A 8 0.23 26.52 -13.19
C VAL A 8 0.33 27.37 -11.92
N MET A 9 -0.81 27.85 -11.44
CA MET A 9 -0.93 28.63 -10.20
C MET A 9 -1.16 27.70 -9.02
N ALA A 10 -0.09 27.31 -8.33
CA ALA A 10 -0.15 26.48 -7.13
C ALA A 10 0.26 27.28 -5.87
N THR A 11 -0.38 26.98 -4.75
CA THR A 11 -0.04 27.49 -3.41
C THR A 11 0.58 26.38 -2.56
N ILE A 12 1.05 26.69 -1.34
CA ILE A 12 1.72 25.70 -0.48
C ILE A 12 0.88 24.46 -0.15
N ASN A 13 -0.46 24.58 -0.14
CA ASN A 13 -1.39 23.48 0.16
C ASN A 13 -2.08 22.92 -1.09
N SER A 14 -1.69 23.38 -2.29
CA SER A 14 -2.27 22.89 -3.52
C SER A 14 -1.71 21.50 -3.84
N ALA A 15 -2.58 20.51 -3.99
CA ALA A 15 -2.20 19.22 -4.54
C ALA A 15 -1.76 19.42 -6.01
N ILE A 16 -0.65 18.79 -6.37
CA ILE A 16 -0.19 18.66 -7.75
C ILE A 16 -0.33 17.19 -8.17
N ASP A 17 -0.56 16.96 -9.46
CA ASP A 17 -0.56 15.60 -9.99
C ASP A 17 0.84 14.97 -9.94
N THR A 18 0.89 13.65 -10.05
CA THR A 18 2.14 12.89 -10.03
C THR A 18 3.02 13.23 -11.24
N GLU A 19 2.42 13.56 -12.39
CA GLU A 19 3.13 13.93 -13.61
C GLU A 19 3.91 15.24 -13.46
N ALA A 20 3.28 16.30 -12.96
CA ALA A 20 3.96 17.55 -12.65
C ALA A 20 4.99 17.39 -11.53
N ALA A 21 4.71 16.55 -10.52
CA ALA A 21 5.67 16.24 -9.46
C ALA A 21 6.93 15.56 -10.01
N MET A 22 6.77 14.60 -10.94
CA MET A 22 7.90 13.94 -11.63
C MET A 22 8.71 14.94 -12.43
N GLU A 23 8.04 15.81 -13.19
CA GLU A 23 8.74 16.77 -14.04
C GLU A 23 9.53 17.81 -13.24
N ILE A 24 8.97 18.27 -12.11
CA ILE A 24 9.68 19.12 -11.16
C ILE A 24 10.88 18.38 -10.58
N ALA A 25 10.70 17.15 -10.11
CA ALA A 25 11.77 16.38 -9.49
C ALA A 25 12.96 16.17 -10.46
N MET A 26 12.67 15.86 -11.73
CA MET A 26 13.69 15.77 -12.78
C MET A 26 14.46 17.08 -12.99
N GLU A 27 13.77 18.22 -13.05
CA GLU A 27 14.40 19.53 -13.22
C GLU A 27 15.35 19.89 -12.06
N TYR A 28 15.04 19.43 -10.85
CA TYR A 28 15.84 19.68 -9.66
C TYR A 28 16.83 18.56 -9.33
N GLU A 29 17.00 17.57 -10.21
CA GLU A 29 17.85 16.40 -10.00
C GLU A 29 17.51 15.64 -8.70
N ILE A 30 16.21 15.59 -8.35
CA ILE A 30 15.67 14.89 -7.19
C ILE A 30 15.06 13.56 -7.65
N GLU A 31 15.40 12.47 -6.96
CA GLU A 31 14.72 11.18 -7.13
C GLU A 31 13.33 11.25 -6.49
N LEU A 32 12.29 11.09 -7.32
CA LEU A 32 10.90 11.00 -6.87
C LEU A 32 10.49 9.53 -6.76
N GLU A 33 10.16 9.09 -5.56
CA GLU A 33 9.52 7.79 -5.32
C GLU A 33 8.02 8.03 -5.07
N VAL A 34 7.19 7.75 -6.08
CA VAL A 34 5.73 7.79 -5.93
C VAL A 34 5.28 6.47 -5.32
N LYS A 35 4.95 6.48 -4.03
CA LYS A 35 4.33 5.33 -3.38
C LYS A 35 2.83 5.40 -3.58
N GLU A 36 2.27 4.41 -4.26
CA GLU A 36 0.83 4.23 -4.30
C GLU A 36 0.32 3.98 -2.88
N GLN A 37 -0.87 4.49 -2.59
CA GLN A 37 -1.53 4.16 -1.33
C GLN A 37 -1.86 2.67 -1.35
N GLN A 38 -1.22 1.91 -0.46
CA GLN A 38 -1.59 0.52 -0.24
C GLN A 38 -3.05 0.43 0.20
N THR A 39 -3.76 -0.51 -0.38
CA THR A 39 -5.07 -0.93 0.12
C THR A 39 -4.92 -1.65 1.46
N ALA A 40 -6.00 -1.70 2.24
CA ALA A 40 -5.98 -2.43 3.51
C ALA A 40 -5.68 -3.91 3.30
N GLU A 41 -6.17 -4.50 2.21
CA GLU A 41 -5.91 -5.87 1.81
C GLU A 41 -4.41 -6.11 1.51
N GLU A 42 -3.77 -5.23 0.73
CA GLU A 42 -2.35 -5.33 0.38
C GLU A 42 -1.46 -5.25 1.62
N SER A 43 -1.76 -4.34 2.56
CA SER A 43 -1.01 -4.22 3.81
C SER A 43 -1.07 -5.49 4.66
N VAL A 44 -2.23 -6.16 4.73
CA VAL A 44 -2.39 -7.41 5.47
C VAL A 44 -1.62 -8.56 4.83
N ILE A 45 -1.62 -8.63 3.49
CA ILE A 45 -0.87 -9.64 2.75
C ILE A 45 0.63 -9.43 2.96
N GLU A 46 1.13 -8.21 2.80
CA GLU A 46 2.53 -7.88 2.99
C GLU A 46 3.00 -8.17 4.43
N GLU A 47 2.16 -7.89 5.43
CA GLU A 47 2.44 -8.25 6.83
C GLU A 47 2.53 -9.76 7.01
N PHE A 48 1.64 -10.54 6.39
CA PHE A 48 1.67 -12.00 6.46
C PHE A 48 2.88 -12.61 5.74
N GLU A 49 3.27 -12.06 4.58
CA GLU A 49 4.42 -12.55 3.81
C GLU A 49 5.76 -12.24 4.47
N ASN A 50 5.87 -11.07 5.13
CA ASN A 50 7.08 -10.66 5.85
C ASN A 50 7.20 -11.29 7.26
N GLN A 51 6.23 -12.11 7.69
CA GLN A 51 6.34 -12.83 8.95
C GLN A 51 7.40 -13.94 8.84
N ASP A 52 8.49 -13.77 9.59
CA ASP A 52 9.44 -14.85 9.80
C ASP A 52 8.72 -16.07 10.43
N PRO A 53 8.85 -17.27 9.85
CA PRO A 53 8.28 -18.48 10.42
C PRO A 53 9.03 -18.88 11.70
N VAL A 54 8.64 -18.30 12.83
CA VAL A 54 9.22 -18.63 14.14
C VAL A 54 8.51 -19.85 14.74
N ASN A 55 9.28 -20.80 15.27
CA ASN A 55 8.76 -21.99 15.97
C ASN A 55 7.81 -22.88 15.15
N VAL A 56 8.08 -23.02 13.84
CA VAL A 56 7.31 -23.93 12.99
C VAL A 56 7.62 -25.38 13.35
N SER A 57 6.60 -26.11 13.79
CA SER A 57 6.65 -27.54 14.07
C SER A 57 5.42 -28.22 13.49
N LYS A 58 5.53 -29.52 13.20
CA LYS A 58 4.36 -30.32 12.79
C LYS A 58 3.36 -30.33 13.95
N ARG A 59 2.15 -29.83 13.71
CA ARG A 59 1.03 -29.86 14.64
C ARG A 59 -0.15 -30.63 14.05
N PRO A 60 -0.92 -31.37 14.86
CA PRO A 60 -2.14 -32.00 14.38
C PRO A 60 -3.14 -30.95 13.86
N PRO A 61 -4.02 -31.31 12.91
CA PRO A 61 -5.02 -30.39 12.38
C PRO A 61 -6.05 -30.03 13.45
N VAL A 62 -6.44 -28.75 13.50
CA VAL A 62 -7.60 -28.30 14.28
C VAL A 62 -8.81 -28.31 13.35
N VAL A 63 -9.82 -29.13 13.68
CA VAL A 63 -11.04 -29.29 12.86
C VAL A 63 -12.22 -28.74 13.63
N ALA A 64 -12.92 -27.76 13.04
CA ALA A 64 -14.19 -27.25 13.54
C ALA A 64 -15.30 -27.62 12.55
N VAL A 65 -16.35 -28.28 13.05
CA VAL A 65 -17.53 -28.64 12.25
C VAL A 65 -18.66 -27.69 12.62
N LEU A 66 -19.04 -26.80 11.69
CA LEU A 66 -20.03 -25.74 11.96
C LEU A 66 -21.35 -25.98 11.23
N GLY A 67 -22.46 -25.75 11.92
CA GLY A 67 -23.73 -25.39 11.29
C GLY A 67 -24.96 -25.51 12.17
N HIS A 68 -26.12 -25.51 11.52
CA HIS A 68 -27.43 -25.46 12.16
C HIS A 68 -27.80 -26.77 12.88
N VAL A 69 -28.74 -26.68 13.82
CA VAL A 69 -29.27 -27.84 14.56
C VAL A 69 -29.82 -28.89 13.56
N ASP A 70 -29.64 -30.18 13.90
CA ASP A 70 -30.06 -31.37 13.14
C ASP A 70 -29.26 -31.76 11.89
N HIS A 71 -28.05 -31.22 11.65
CA HIS A 71 -27.27 -31.54 10.45
C HIS A 71 -26.22 -32.65 10.63
N GLY A 72 -26.28 -33.43 11.72
CA GLY A 72 -25.38 -34.58 11.94
C GLY A 72 -23.89 -34.21 11.91
N LYS A 73 -23.58 -32.97 12.31
CA LYS A 73 -22.25 -32.38 12.46
C LYS A 73 -21.72 -32.55 13.86
#